data_AF-X0L512-F1
#
_entry.id   AF-X0L512-F1
#
_cell.length_a   1.000
_cell.length_b   1.000
_cell.length_c   1.000
_cell.angle_alpha   90.00
_cell.angle_beta   90.00
_cell.angle_gamma   90.00
#
_symmetry.space_group_name_H-M   'P 1'
#
loop_
_entity.id
_entity.type
_entity.pdbx_description
1 polymer ?
#
loop_
_entity_poly.entity_id
_entity_poly.type
_entity_poly.pdbx_seq_one_letter_code
_entity_poly.pdbx_strand_id
1 'polypeptide(L)'
;MTVYSLPLPSAEPTTPPAAGSSRHGSPFASPLECRPKFTVKRKADSRPLILSKRHQASSASRQQVEHSHILPGAFRNTYAAGSGHSPSSSSTISLEGLVREHRERLYARPLQWTMQHLLVLHCQFVDHTRTPDKMFERPEANGPRNTPQNGQLTIPPTAATALNQLQTKFHDPTLRVWAVEVFLTAYKLISPRPPSSSIFESLQLRYGKHLEILKVGRVYSQPSMVMAYIDLDDVDSLRRATVYTKWYRKLFKQWPDNKPVRAILKKRLRRMQPRERQYDPFLLPVLVALGQERRRRSFVSGIPDPFSGAHEPLSSPKLPQGTRRASTNVTVLATTSHDPEHIWAYTVEFADAFLDCFDDPSKPCEADQLSISHSRIPLSPIEVTTTMLLETLATKH
;
A
#
# COMPACT_ATOMS: atom_id res chain seq x y z
N MET A 1 3.99 -29.15 -50.12
CA MET A 1 5.14 -29.87 -50.73
C MET A 1 5.63 -29.05 -51.92
N THR A 2 6.94 -29.12 -52.14
CA THR A 2 7.73 -28.55 -53.24
C THR A 2 8.20 -27.10 -53.08
N VAL A 3 9.53 -27.03 -53.12
CA VAL A 3 10.48 -25.96 -52.84
C VAL A 3 10.96 -25.38 -54.16
N TYR A 4 11.27 -24.08 -54.24
CA TYR A 4 12.36 -23.59 -55.09
C TYR A 4 13.11 -22.44 -54.42
N SER A 5 14.44 -22.49 -54.55
CA SER A 5 15.45 -21.70 -53.86
C SER A 5 16.21 -20.79 -54.83
N LEU A 6 16.67 -19.63 -54.30
CA LEU A 6 17.90 -18.87 -54.62
C LEU A 6 17.99 -18.12 -55.98
N PRO A 7 18.89 -17.11 -56.17
CA PRO A 7 20.10 -16.79 -55.37
C PRO A 7 20.41 -15.30 -55.06
N LEU A 8 21.38 -15.14 -54.14
CA LEU A 8 22.24 -13.95 -53.89
C LEU A 8 23.17 -13.64 -55.09
N PRO A 9 23.80 -12.46 -55.09
CA PRO A 9 25.26 -12.46 -55.07
C PRO A 9 25.91 -11.47 -54.08
N SER A 10 27.13 -11.87 -53.71
CA SER A 10 28.12 -11.25 -52.84
C SER A 10 29.07 -10.34 -53.63
N ALA A 11 29.59 -9.27 -53.03
CA ALA A 11 30.96 -8.75 -53.25
C ALA A 11 31.28 -7.52 -52.36
N GLU A 12 32.11 -7.74 -51.34
CA GLU A 12 33.19 -6.84 -50.89
C GLU A 12 34.52 -7.40 -51.48
N PRO A 13 35.73 -6.80 -51.35
CA PRO A 13 36.16 -5.59 -50.59
C PRO A 13 37.06 -4.65 -51.45
N THR A 14 37.61 -3.56 -50.91
CA THR A 14 39.01 -3.07 -51.15
C THR A 14 39.33 -1.82 -50.30
N THR A 15 40.48 -1.83 -49.62
CA THR A 15 41.30 -0.69 -49.11
C THR A 15 42.75 -0.95 -49.58
N PRO A 16 43.77 -0.07 -49.44
CA PRO A 16 43.90 1.39 -49.19
C PRO A 16 44.80 2.08 -50.28
N PRO A 17 45.42 3.28 -50.10
CA PRO A 17 46.57 3.52 -49.20
C PRO A 17 46.65 4.91 -48.51
N ALA A 18 47.66 5.02 -47.64
CA ALA A 18 47.98 6.14 -46.74
C ALA A 18 48.82 7.27 -47.37
N ALA A 19 48.75 8.47 -46.79
CA ALA A 19 49.87 9.31 -46.29
C ALA A 19 49.51 10.81 -46.25
N GLY A 20 49.93 11.54 -45.20
CA GLY A 20 50.15 12.99 -45.29
C GLY A 20 49.62 13.89 -44.17
N SER A 21 50.33 13.90 -43.03
CA SER A 21 50.65 15.05 -42.15
C SER A 21 49.94 16.41 -42.35
N SER A 22 49.36 16.97 -41.27
CA SER A 22 49.89 18.17 -40.59
C SER A 22 48.90 18.82 -39.59
N ARG A 23 49.30 18.78 -38.31
CA ARG A 23 49.32 19.85 -37.27
C ARG A 23 48.06 20.64 -36.82
N HIS A 24 48.01 20.72 -35.47
CA HIS A 24 47.57 21.78 -34.56
C HIS A 24 46.09 21.85 -34.10
N GLY A 25 45.90 21.72 -32.78
CA GLY A 25 44.83 22.39 -32.04
C GLY A 25 44.10 21.57 -30.95
N SER A 26 44.71 21.43 -29.77
CA SER A 26 44.04 21.09 -28.48
C SER A 26 43.01 22.20 -28.12
N PRO A 27 41.90 21.99 -27.34
CA PRO A 27 41.94 21.46 -25.97
C PRO A 27 40.73 20.58 -25.53
N PHE A 28 41.01 19.45 -24.85
CA PHE A 28 40.05 18.78 -23.97
C PHE A 28 40.53 18.88 -22.53
N ALA A 29 39.86 19.72 -21.73
CA ALA A 29 39.89 19.66 -20.28
C ALA A 29 38.75 18.72 -19.83
N SER A 30 39.12 17.57 -19.24
CA SER A 30 38.20 16.71 -18.50
C SER A 30 38.21 17.09 -17.02
N PRO A 31 37.06 17.19 -16.33
CA PRO A 31 37.02 17.48 -14.90
C PRO A 31 37.39 16.25 -14.05
N LEU A 32 38.14 16.54 -12.99
CA LEU A 32 38.74 15.65 -12.02
C LEU A 32 37.72 14.81 -11.21
N GLU A 33 37.95 13.50 -11.18
CA GLU A 33 37.37 12.57 -10.21
C GLU A 33 37.85 12.90 -8.79
N CYS A 34 36.92 13.26 -7.90
CA CYS A 34 37.17 13.37 -6.47
C CYS A 34 37.22 11.97 -5.82
N ARG A 35 38.43 11.44 -5.60
CA ARG A 35 38.69 10.34 -4.66
C ARG A 35 38.91 10.89 -3.23
N PRO A 36 38.23 10.39 -2.18
CA PRO A 36 38.59 10.74 -0.82
C PRO A 36 39.83 9.96 -0.37
N LYS A 37 40.92 10.68 -0.07
CA LYS A 37 42.13 10.16 0.58
C LYS A 37 41.87 10.01 2.09
N PHE A 38 41.87 8.77 2.59
CA PHE A 38 41.93 8.51 4.03
C PHE A 38 43.37 8.70 4.53
N THR A 39 43.60 9.74 5.32
CA THR A 39 44.82 9.87 6.12
C THR A 39 44.60 9.19 7.47
N VAL A 40 45.31 8.08 7.68
CA VAL A 40 45.40 7.40 8.97
C VAL A 40 46.33 8.21 9.86
N LYS A 41 45.79 8.90 10.88
CA LYS A 41 46.56 9.38 12.02
C LYS A 41 46.24 8.51 13.23
N ARG A 42 47.19 7.61 13.54
CA ARG A 42 47.28 6.95 14.84
C ARG A 42 47.55 8.01 15.90
N LYS A 43 46.73 8.06 16.95
CA LYS A 43 47.16 8.59 18.24
C LYS A 43 46.71 7.58 19.30
N ALA A 44 47.71 6.95 19.90
CA ALA A 44 47.56 6.16 21.10
C ALA A 44 47.22 7.11 22.24
N ASP A 45 46.21 6.77 23.03
CA ASP A 45 46.21 7.11 24.44
C ASP A 45 45.54 5.98 25.21
N SER A 46 46.36 5.40 26.06
CA SER A 46 46.15 4.26 26.92
C SER A 46 45.38 4.70 28.16
N ARG A 47 44.35 3.95 28.57
CA ARG A 47 44.04 3.71 30.00
C ARG A 47 43.10 2.52 30.17
N PRO A 48 43.22 1.81 31.31
CA PRO A 48 43.05 0.35 31.36
C PRO A 48 41.61 -0.11 31.58
N LEU A 49 41.32 -1.28 31.01
CA LEU A 49 40.14 -2.08 31.27
C LEU A 49 40.20 -2.65 32.69
N ILE A 50 39.27 -2.22 33.56
CA ILE A 50 38.99 -2.92 34.81
C ILE A 50 38.20 -4.18 34.47
N LEU A 51 38.91 -5.30 34.57
CA LEU A 51 38.42 -6.66 34.45
C LEU A 51 37.53 -6.97 35.66
N SER A 52 36.20 -7.00 35.48
CA SER A 52 35.30 -7.54 36.50
C SER A 52 35.01 -9.01 36.23
N LYS A 53 35.23 -9.79 37.29
CA LYS A 53 35.28 -11.25 37.37
C LYS A 53 34.04 -11.93 36.78
N ARG A 54 34.34 -12.91 35.94
CA ARG A 54 33.46 -13.98 35.47
C ARG A 54 33.26 -14.97 36.61
N HIS A 55 32.09 -14.97 37.25
CA HIS A 55 31.63 -16.15 37.98
C HIS A 55 30.99 -17.11 36.97
N GLN A 56 31.66 -18.26 36.79
CA GLN A 56 31.04 -19.46 36.27
C GLN A 56 30.08 -19.98 37.33
N ALA A 57 28.82 -20.19 36.95
CA ALA A 57 27.93 -21.10 37.65
C ALA A 57 27.34 -22.07 36.62
N SER A 58 27.48 -23.34 36.98
CA SER A 58 27.15 -24.55 36.25
C SER A 58 25.65 -24.69 35.97
N SER A 59 25.38 -25.44 34.90
CA SER A 59 24.13 -26.02 34.44
C SER A 59 23.37 -26.82 35.52
N ALA A 60 22.06 -26.59 35.65
CA ALA A 60 21.01 -27.62 35.64
C ALA A 60 19.60 -27.00 35.86
N SER A 61 18.62 -27.50 35.11
CA SER A 61 17.18 -27.55 35.41
C SER A 61 16.33 -26.27 35.42
N ARG A 62 15.57 -26.06 34.33
CA ARG A 62 14.18 -25.53 34.33
C ARG A 62 13.56 -25.80 32.96
N GLN A 63 12.77 -26.86 32.85
CA GLN A 63 11.31 -26.82 32.76
C GLN A 63 10.78 -25.94 31.61
N GLN A 64 10.10 -26.62 30.69
CA GLN A 64 9.07 -26.10 29.79
C GLN A 64 8.36 -24.89 30.39
N VAL A 65 8.46 -23.75 29.72
CA VAL A 65 7.50 -22.67 29.86
C VAL A 65 7.07 -22.29 28.45
N GLU A 66 5.82 -22.61 28.16
CA GLU A 66 5.08 -22.16 27.00
C GLU A 66 5.18 -20.64 26.91
N HIS A 67 5.73 -20.13 25.81
CA HIS A 67 5.74 -18.70 25.55
C HIS A 67 4.35 -18.26 25.09
N SER A 68 3.56 -17.85 26.06
CA SER A 68 2.30 -17.14 25.89
C SER A 68 2.48 -15.84 25.11
N HIS A 69 1.56 -15.65 24.16
CA HIS A 69 1.44 -14.49 23.30
C HIS A 69 1.07 -13.23 24.10
N ILE A 70 1.90 -12.20 24.04
CA ILE A 70 1.54 -10.87 24.55
C ILE A 70 1.80 -9.84 23.44
N LEU A 71 0.75 -9.55 22.67
CA LEU A 71 0.59 -8.27 21.98
C LEU A 71 0.35 -7.19 23.05
N PRO A 72 0.79 -5.93 22.85
CA PRO A 72 0.34 -4.82 23.68
C PRO A 72 -1.19 -4.80 23.68
N GLY A 73 -1.82 -4.79 24.86
CA GLY A 73 -3.26 -4.95 25.07
C GLY A 73 -4.17 -3.90 24.41
N ALA A 74 -3.61 -2.94 23.67
CA ALA A 74 -4.37 -1.96 22.89
C ALA A 74 -5.06 -2.54 21.63
N PHE A 75 -4.82 -3.81 21.30
CA PHE A 75 -5.32 -4.43 20.05
C PHE A 75 -6.36 -5.56 20.27
N ARG A 76 -6.85 -5.75 21.50
CA ARG A 76 -7.99 -6.66 21.77
C ARG A 76 -9.08 -5.91 22.52
N ASN A 77 -10.08 -5.42 21.80
CA ASN A 77 -11.36 -5.03 22.42
C ASN A 77 -12.46 -5.99 21.99
N THR A 78 -12.72 -6.98 22.85
CA THR A 78 -14.04 -7.58 23.00
C THR A 78 -14.94 -6.58 23.73
N TYR A 79 -16.09 -6.28 23.15
CA TYR A 79 -17.11 -5.42 23.74
C TYR A 79 -17.59 -5.99 25.08
N ALA A 80 -17.34 -5.27 26.18
CA ALA A 80 -18.09 -5.42 27.42
C ALA A 80 -18.75 -4.07 27.71
N ALA A 81 -20.08 -4.08 27.77
CA ALA A 81 -20.91 -2.93 28.05
C ALA A 81 -20.66 -2.39 29.46
N GLY A 82 -20.63 -1.06 29.59
CA GLY A 82 -20.77 -0.36 30.87
C GLY A 82 -19.57 0.50 31.25
N SER A 83 -19.60 1.77 30.87
CA SER A 83 -19.21 2.92 31.72
C SER A 83 -19.11 4.18 30.85
N GLY A 84 -19.95 5.16 31.14
CA GLY A 84 -19.94 6.46 30.49
C GLY A 84 -18.74 7.29 30.94
N HIS A 85 -17.74 7.42 30.08
CA HIS A 85 -16.81 8.53 30.12
C HIS A 85 -16.70 9.15 28.73
N SER A 86 -17.20 10.38 28.60
CA SER A 86 -16.98 11.23 27.44
C SER A 86 -15.47 11.50 27.29
N PRO A 87 -14.85 11.24 26.12
CA PRO A 87 -13.48 11.68 25.87
C PRO A 87 -13.51 13.16 25.47
N SER A 88 -13.49 14.06 26.45
CA SER A 88 -13.32 15.49 26.22
C SER A 88 -11.84 15.84 26.04
N SER A 89 -11.41 15.99 24.78
CA SER A 89 -10.55 17.07 24.25
C SER A 89 -9.81 16.58 23.00
N SER A 90 -10.34 16.89 21.81
CA SER A 90 -9.59 16.81 20.56
C SER A 90 -8.43 17.80 20.63
N SER A 91 -7.22 17.32 20.90
CA SER A 91 -6.03 18.16 20.83
C SER A 91 -5.82 18.59 19.38
N THR A 92 -6.11 19.86 19.09
CA THR A 92 -5.96 20.55 17.79
C THR A 92 -4.50 20.82 17.46
N ILE A 93 -3.71 19.75 17.35
CA ILE A 93 -2.32 19.83 16.92
C ILE A 93 -2.27 19.68 15.40
N SER A 94 -1.53 20.56 14.72
CA SER A 94 -1.30 20.43 13.29
C SER A 94 -0.45 19.21 12.98
N LEU A 95 -0.52 18.69 11.76
CA LEU A 95 0.30 17.56 11.36
C LEU A 95 1.81 17.87 11.49
N GLU A 96 2.22 19.12 11.21
CA GLU A 96 3.59 19.59 11.51
C GLU A 96 3.88 19.68 13.01
N GLY A 97 2.92 20.13 13.83
CA GLY A 97 3.05 20.17 15.28
C GLY A 97 3.28 18.78 15.87
N LEU A 98 2.53 17.79 15.39
CA LEU A 98 2.64 16.38 15.75
C LEU A 98 4.02 15.79 15.38
N VAL A 99 4.54 16.15 14.20
CA VAL A 99 5.90 15.78 13.80
C VAL A 99 6.96 16.39 14.70
N ARG A 100 6.80 17.68 15.06
CA ARG A 100 7.74 18.39 15.94
C ARG A 100 7.74 17.82 17.36
N GLU A 101 6.55 17.48 17.87
CA GLU A 101 6.39 16.90 19.21
C GLU A 101 6.98 15.49 19.30
N HIS A 102 6.64 14.61 18.36
CA HIS A 102 7.06 13.21 18.44
C HIS A 102 8.48 12.95 17.98
N ARG A 103 9.23 13.95 17.46
CA ARG A 103 10.60 13.85 16.90
C ARG A 103 10.80 12.70 15.87
N GLU A 104 9.74 11.99 15.53
CA GLU A 104 9.68 10.81 14.68
C GLU A 104 8.89 11.12 13.40
N ARG A 105 9.65 11.48 12.36
CA ARG A 105 9.65 10.79 11.07
C ARG A 105 8.36 10.61 10.25
N LEU A 106 7.29 11.41 10.37
CA LEU A 106 6.29 11.42 9.27
C LEU A 106 6.90 11.86 7.92
N TYR A 107 8.04 12.56 7.92
CA TYR A 107 8.88 12.80 6.74
C TYR A 107 9.64 11.57 6.22
N ALA A 108 9.49 10.39 6.83
CA ALA A 108 10.01 9.16 6.26
C ALA A 108 9.18 8.77 5.04
N ARG A 109 9.83 8.15 4.06
CA ARG A 109 9.15 7.66 2.87
C ARG A 109 8.06 6.64 3.28
N PRO A 110 6.87 6.63 2.66
CA PRO A 110 5.76 5.73 3.03
C PRO A 110 6.13 4.24 3.22
N LEU A 111 7.05 3.70 2.42
CA LEU A 111 7.55 2.32 2.58
C LEU A 111 8.27 2.07 3.92
N GLN A 112 8.74 3.11 4.58
CA GLN A 112 9.44 3.08 5.86
C GLN A 112 8.51 3.35 7.05
N TRP A 113 7.23 3.62 6.80
CA TRP A 113 6.25 3.81 7.87
C TRP A 113 6.12 2.52 8.67
N THR A 114 5.88 2.72 9.96
CA THR A 114 5.74 1.69 11.00
C THR A 114 4.40 1.90 11.71
N MET A 115 3.98 0.95 12.55
CA MET A 115 2.78 1.14 13.38
C MET A 115 2.82 2.39 14.26
N GLN A 116 4.02 2.85 14.63
CA GLN A 116 4.18 4.09 15.39
C GLN A 116 3.71 5.32 14.60
N HIS A 117 3.86 5.33 13.28
CA HIS A 117 3.36 6.42 12.44
C HIS A 117 1.84 6.46 12.45
N LEU A 118 1.17 5.29 12.46
CA LEU A 118 -0.28 5.20 12.57
C LEU A 118 -0.77 5.68 13.93
N LEU A 119 -0.09 5.30 15.01
CA LEU A 119 -0.43 5.75 16.38
C LEU A 119 -0.34 7.26 16.51
N VAL A 120 0.74 7.85 15.97
CA VAL A 120 0.93 9.30 15.96
C VAL A 120 -0.22 9.98 15.20
N LEU A 121 -0.62 9.44 14.04
CA LEU A 121 -1.73 9.95 13.24
C LEU A 121 -3.14 9.63 13.80
N HIS A 122 -3.23 9.00 14.98
CA HIS A 122 -4.49 8.50 15.54
C HIS A 122 -5.28 7.60 14.55
N CYS A 123 -4.57 6.79 13.78
CA CYS A 123 -5.14 5.81 12.86
C CYS A 123 -5.09 4.41 13.45
N GLN A 124 -6.18 3.64 13.32
CA GLN A 124 -6.24 2.25 13.76
C GLN A 124 -6.91 1.34 12.73
N PHE A 125 -6.53 0.06 12.72
CA PHE A 125 -7.22 -0.96 11.96
C PHE A 125 -8.34 -1.58 12.80
N VAL A 126 -9.51 -1.78 12.19
CA VAL A 126 -10.69 -2.38 12.83
C VAL A 126 -11.13 -3.60 12.03
N ASP A 127 -11.18 -4.75 12.69
CA ASP A 127 -11.57 -6.02 12.07
C ASP A 127 -13.08 -6.10 11.88
N HIS A 128 -13.50 -6.30 10.63
CA HIS A 128 -14.88 -6.50 10.20
C HIS A 128 -15.03 -7.83 9.45
N THR A 129 -14.12 -8.79 9.68
CA THR A 129 -14.26 -10.15 9.18
C THR A 129 -15.60 -10.74 9.60
N ARG A 130 -16.44 -11.04 8.61
CA ARG A 130 -17.68 -11.79 8.83
C ARG A 130 -17.35 -13.28 8.72
N THR A 131 -17.81 -14.06 9.68
CA THR A 131 -17.77 -15.52 9.57
C THR A 131 -18.80 -15.95 8.52
N PRO A 132 -18.47 -16.89 7.62
CA PRO A 132 -19.38 -17.36 6.56
C PRO A 132 -20.73 -17.84 7.10
N ASP A 133 -20.76 -18.42 8.30
CA ASP A 133 -21.98 -18.90 8.97
C ASP A 133 -23.04 -17.81 9.12
N LYS A 134 -22.63 -16.57 9.45
CA LYS A 134 -23.56 -15.46 9.65
C LYS A 134 -24.21 -14.97 8.36
N MET A 135 -23.68 -15.34 7.19
CA MET A 135 -24.20 -14.91 5.90
C MET A 135 -25.38 -15.78 5.43
N PHE A 136 -25.49 -17.01 5.96
CA PHE A 136 -26.56 -17.96 5.67
C PHE A 136 -27.51 -18.21 6.85
N GLU A 137 -27.26 -17.63 8.03
CA GLU A 137 -28.22 -17.63 9.14
C GLU A 137 -29.46 -16.80 8.76
N ARG A 138 -30.47 -17.51 8.27
CA ARG A 138 -31.84 -17.04 8.10
C ARG A 138 -32.39 -16.66 9.48
N PRO A 139 -32.94 -15.44 9.68
CA PRO A 139 -33.72 -15.17 10.88
C PRO A 139 -34.93 -16.11 10.87
N GLU A 140 -35.01 -17.03 11.83
CA GLU A 140 -36.25 -17.78 12.09
C GLU A 140 -37.31 -16.80 12.57
N ALA A 141 -38.10 -16.26 11.63
CA ALA A 141 -39.31 -15.52 11.92
C ALA A 141 -40.48 -16.29 11.34
N ASN A 142 -41.22 -16.95 12.24
CA ASN A 142 -42.51 -17.56 12.00
C ASN A 142 -43.50 -16.53 11.41
N GLY A 143 -43.85 -16.68 10.13
CA GLY A 143 -44.87 -15.85 9.46
C GLY A 143 -45.19 -16.34 8.04
N PRO A 144 -46.40 -16.09 7.51
CA PRO A 144 -46.84 -16.66 6.24
C PRO A 144 -46.00 -16.19 5.06
N ARG A 145 -45.69 -17.16 4.22
CA ARG A 145 -44.74 -17.18 3.11
C ARG A 145 -45.13 -16.21 1.98
N ASN A 146 -44.68 -14.96 2.08
CA ASN A 146 -44.38 -14.15 0.91
C ASN A 146 -42.89 -14.32 0.60
N THR A 147 -42.58 -15.27 -0.27
CA THR A 147 -41.23 -15.50 -0.80
C THR A 147 -40.70 -14.19 -1.41
N PRO A 148 -39.68 -13.54 -0.83
CA PRO A 148 -38.88 -12.61 -1.62
C PRO A 148 -38.14 -13.48 -2.63
N GLN A 149 -38.23 -13.16 -3.91
CA GLN A 149 -37.45 -13.81 -4.94
C GLN A 149 -35.97 -13.72 -4.54
N ASN A 150 -35.41 -14.88 -4.19
CA ASN A 150 -33.99 -15.05 -3.92
C ASN A 150 -33.30 -14.87 -5.28
N GLY A 151 -32.89 -13.63 -5.59
CA GLY A 151 -32.17 -13.32 -6.81
C GLY A 151 -30.85 -14.06 -6.77
N GLN A 152 -30.82 -15.24 -7.39
CA GLN A 152 -29.61 -16.07 -7.45
C GLN A 152 -28.52 -15.25 -8.14
N LEU A 153 -27.44 -14.97 -7.39
CA LEU A 153 -26.35 -14.15 -7.88
C LEU A 153 -25.75 -14.81 -9.12
N THR A 154 -25.99 -14.23 -10.29
CA THR A 154 -25.44 -14.75 -11.55
C THR A 154 -23.97 -14.43 -11.63
N ILE A 155 -23.12 -15.45 -11.49
CA ILE A 155 -21.67 -15.31 -11.61
C ILE A 155 -21.25 -15.42 -13.07
N PRO A 156 -20.67 -14.38 -13.70
CA PRO A 156 -20.18 -14.46 -15.06
C PRO A 156 -19.12 -15.57 -15.20
N PRO A 157 -19.12 -16.36 -16.29
CA PRO A 157 -18.12 -17.41 -16.50
C PRO A 157 -16.67 -16.91 -16.45
N THR A 158 -16.45 -15.67 -16.90
CA THR A 158 -15.15 -14.99 -16.84
C THR A 158 -14.72 -14.70 -15.40
N ALA A 159 -15.64 -14.22 -14.55
CA ALA A 159 -15.38 -14.00 -13.13
C ALA A 159 -15.12 -15.33 -12.40
N ALA A 160 -15.92 -16.37 -12.67
CA ALA A 160 -15.70 -17.70 -12.12
C ALA A 160 -14.33 -18.27 -12.53
N THR A 161 -13.94 -18.12 -13.79
CA THR A 161 -12.62 -18.55 -14.29
C THR A 161 -11.50 -17.79 -13.59
N ALA A 162 -11.62 -16.48 -13.43
CA ALA A 162 -10.64 -15.65 -12.75
C ALA A 162 -10.45 -16.07 -11.29
N LEU A 163 -11.55 -16.25 -10.54
CA LEU A 163 -11.51 -16.70 -9.15
C LEU A 163 -10.94 -18.12 -9.02
N ASN A 164 -11.27 -19.04 -9.93
CA ASN A 164 -10.68 -20.38 -9.97
C ASN A 164 -9.17 -20.36 -10.25
N GLN A 165 -8.71 -19.53 -11.19
CA GLN A 165 -7.26 -19.36 -11.42
C GLN A 165 -6.58 -18.74 -10.20
N LEU A 166 -7.23 -17.79 -9.53
CA LEU A 166 -6.72 -17.18 -8.32
C LEU A 166 -6.55 -18.21 -7.20
N GLN A 167 -7.53 -19.11 -7.00
CA GLN A 167 -7.43 -20.21 -6.04
C GLN A 167 -6.32 -21.20 -6.40
N THR A 168 -6.27 -21.66 -7.65
CA THR A 168 -5.37 -22.76 -8.07
C THR A 168 -3.93 -22.33 -8.28
N LYS A 169 -3.69 -21.07 -8.66
CA LYS A 169 -2.36 -20.52 -8.98
C LYS A 169 -2.05 -19.25 -8.20
N PHE A 170 -2.49 -19.20 -6.94
CA PHE A 170 -2.36 -18.02 -6.08
C PHE A 170 -0.93 -17.50 -5.94
N HIS A 171 0.08 -18.36 -6.04
CA HIS A 171 1.49 -17.99 -5.88
C HIS A 171 2.08 -17.22 -7.07
N ASP A 172 1.38 -17.13 -8.20
CA ASP A 172 1.80 -16.30 -9.33
C ASP A 172 1.26 -14.86 -9.16
N PRO A 173 2.12 -13.87 -8.87
CA PRO A 173 1.69 -12.49 -8.64
C PRO A 173 1.01 -11.87 -9.87
N THR A 174 1.39 -12.27 -11.08
CA THR A 174 0.79 -11.79 -12.33
C THR A 174 -0.65 -12.27 -12.44
N LEU A 175 -0.89 -13.53 -12.08
CA LEU A 175 -2.24 -14.10 -12.06
C LEU A 175 -3.11 -13.50 -10.97
N ARG A 176 -2.54 -13.10 -9.82
CA ARG A 176 -3.31 -12.39 -8.78
C ARG A 176 -3.86 -11.06 -9.28
N VAL A 177 -3.00 -10.23 -9.89
CA VAL A 177 -3.41 -8.95 -10.48
C VAL A 177 -4.45 -9.18 -11.57
N TRP A 178 -4.17 -10.09 -12.50
CA TRP A 178 -5.04 -10.40 -13.62
C TRP A 178 -6.43 -10.89 -13.17
N ALA A 179 -6.48 -11.79 -12.19
CA ALA A 179 -7.74 -12.35 -11.72
C ALA A 179 -8.64 -11.27 -11.09
N VAL A 180 -8.06 -10.36 -10.30
CA VAL A 180 -8.79 -9.22 -9.74
C VAL A 180 -9.28 -8.29 -10.85
N GLU A 181 -8.45 -7.96 -11.84
CA GLU A 181 -8.86 -7.14 -12.99
C GLU A 181 -10.01 -7.75 -13.77
N VAL A 182 -9.93 -9.04 -14.09
CA VAL A 182 -10.98 -9.76 -14.83
C VAL A 182 -12.27 -9.81 -14.02
N PHE A 183 -12.20 -10.07 -12.71
CA PHE A 183 -13.37 -10.05 -11.83
C PHE A 183 -14.06 -8.66 -11.85
N LEU A 184 -13.29 -7.59 -11.60
CA LEU A 184 -13.82 -6.23 -11.58
C LEU A 184 -14.43 -5.84 -12.94
N THR A 185 -13.81 -6.25 -14.04
CA THR A 185 -14.30 -5.99 -15.40
C THR A 185 -15.58 -6.77 -15.70
N ALA A 186 -15.66 -8.04 -15.29
CA ALA A 186 -16.82 -8.90 -15.53
C ALA A 186 -18.11 -8.36 -14.87
N TYR A 187 -17.97 -7.72 -13.71
CA TYR A 187 -19.06 -7.04 -13.01
C TYR A 187 -19.24 -5.57 -13.39
N LYS A 188 -18.53 -5.09 -14.42
CA LYS A 188 -18.57 -3.69 -14.90
C LYS A 188 -18.24 -2.67 -13.81
N LEU A 189 -17.46 -3.06 -12.80
CA LEU A 189 -16.96 -2.17 -11.75
C LEU A 189 -15.78 -1.32 -12.26
N ILE A 190 -15.08 -1.82 -13.27
CA ILE A 190 -14.07 -1.08 -14.01
C ILE A 190 -14.27 -1.26 -15.51
N SER A 191 -13.81 -0.28 -16.28
CA SER A 191 -13.72 -0.36 -17.73
C SER A 191 -12.56 -1.27 -18.12
N PRO A 192 -12.70 -2.09 -19.17
CA PRO A 192 -11.61 -2.85 -19.73
C PRO A 192 -10.43 -1.93 -20.06
N ARG A 193 -9.21 -2.38 -19.76
CA ARG A 193 -7.98 -1.65 -20.06
C ARG A 193 -7.04 -2.51 -20.89
N PRO A 194 -6.18 -1.90 -21.72
CA PRO A 194 -5.11 -2.63 -22.36
C PRO A 194 -4.15 -3.18 -21.30
N PRO A 195 -3.48 -4.32 -21.56
CA PRO A 195 -2.49 -4.86 -20.66
C PRO A 195 -1.36 -3.84 -20.42
N SER A 196 -1.10 -3.54 -19.15
CA SER A 196 0.03 -2.70 -18.77
C SER A 196 1.33 -3.50 -18.84
N SER A 197 2.35 -2.93 -19.47
CA SER A 197 3.71 -3.47 -19.43
C SER A 197 4.37 -3.29 -18.06
N SER A 198 3.86 -2.38 -17.24
CA SER A 198 4.35 -2.14 -15.88
C SER A 198 3.60 -2.99 -14.87
N ILE A 199 4.36 -3.71 -14.03
CA ILE A 199 3.82 -4.45 -12.89
C ILE A 199 3.24 -3.49 -11.85
N PHE A 200 3.76 -2.26 -11.77
CA PHE A 200 3.31 -1.24 -10.83
C PHE A 200 2.66 -0.04 -11.51
N GLU A 201 1.63 0.50 -10.89
CA GLU A 201 1.10 1.82 -11.15
C GLU A 201 1.58 2.83 -10.11
N SER A 202 1.55 4.11 -10.49
CA SER A 202 2.00 5.23 -9.67
C SER A 202 0.79 5.95 -9.08
N LEU A 203 0.74 6.05 -7.76
CA LEU A 203 -0.26 6.82 -7.03
C LEU A 203 0.41 7.99 -6.30
N GLN A 204 -0.14 9.19 -6.46
CA GLN A 204 0.43 10.40 -5.91
C GLN A 204 -0.08 10.68 -4.51
N LEU A 205 0.82 10.69 -3.53
CA LEU A 205 0.55 11.16 -2.18
C LEU A 205 1.10 12.57 -2.01
N ARG A 206 0.23 13.51 -1.66
CA ARG A 206 0.66 14.87 -1.27
C ARG A 206 0.73 14.97 0.24
N TYR A 207 1.80 15.59 0.72
CA TYR A 207 2.04 15.89 2.12
C TYR A 207 2.63 17.30 2.21
N GLY A 208 1.75 18.30 2.34
CA GLY A 208 2.08 19.71 2.20
C GLY A 208 2.75 20.01 0.86
N LYS A 209 3.99 20.51 0.92
CA LYS A 209 4.81 20.78 -0.28
C LYS A 209 5.50 19.55 -0.85
N HIS A 210 5.46 18.41 -0.16
CA HIS A 210 6.09 17.17 -0.61
C HIS A 210 5.13 16.34 -1.45
N LEU A 211 5.67 15.77 -2.53
CA LEU A 211 4.98 14.82 -3.39
C LEU A 211 5.76 13.50 -3.37
N GLU A 212 5.13 12.42 -2.92
CA GLU A 212 5.67 11.07 -2.99
C GLU A 212 4.88 10.24 -4.01
N ILE A 213 5.60 9.42 -4.77
CA ILE A 213 5.01 8.50 -5.74
C ILE A 213 5.00 7.10 -5.11
N LEU A 214 3.81 6.65 -4.75
CA LEU A 214 3.58 5.30 -4.25
C LEU A 214 3.51 4.32 -5.41
N LYS A 215 4.22 3.20 -5.29
CA LYS A 215 4.11 2.07 -6.21
C LYS A 215 3.08 1.10 -5.66
N VAL A 216 2.01 0.90 -6.40
CA VAL A 216 0.94 -0.06 -6.08
C VAL A 216 0.72 -0.98 -7.28
N GLY A 217 0.05 -2.12 -7.09
CA GLY A 217 -0.18 -3.07 -8.18
C GLY A 217 -1.01 -2.43 -9.29
N ARG A 218 -2.21 -1.94 -8.94
CA ARG A 218 -3.11 -1.22 -9.85
C ARG A 218 -3.88 -0.13 -9.13
N VAL A 219 -4.22 0.94 -9.85
CA VAL A 219 -5.12 2.00 -9.42
C VAL A 219 -6.34 2.00 -10.32
N TYR A 220 -7.52 1.87 -9.73
CA TYR A 220 -8.79 2.00 -10.44
C TYR A 220 -9.45 3.29 -10.01
N SER A 221 -9.55 4.23 -10.95
CA SER A 221 -10.16 5.51 -10.68
C SER A 221 -11.15 5.81 -11.78
N GLN A 222 -12.41 5.71 -11.42
CA GLN A 222 -13.62 5.95 -12.21
C GLN A 222 -14.49 6.99 -11.49
N PRO A 223 -15.45 7.64 -12.17
CA PRO A 223 -16.32 8.62 -11.53
C PRO A 223 -17.07 8.07 -10.31
N SER A 224 -17.51 6.82 -10.41
CA SER A 224 -18.22 6.11 -9.35
C SER A 224 -17.30 5.42 -8.34
N MET A 225 -15.99 5.27 -8.59
CA MET A 225 -15.14 4.42 -7.75
C MET A 225 -13.66 4.81 -7.79
N VAL A 226 -13.03 4.96 -6.61
CA VAL A 226 -11.58 5.10 -6.48
C VAL A 226 -11.05 4.02 -5.55
N MET A 227 -10.27 3.10 -6.09
CA MET A 227 -9.70 1.98 -5.36
C MET A 227 -8.29 1.63 -5.86
N ALA A 228 -7.55 0.82 -5.11
CA ALA A 228 -6.31 0.21 -5.57
C ALA A 228 -6.29 -1.29 -5.30
N TYR A 229 -5.49 -2.01 -6.09
CA TYR A 229 -5.05 -3.35 -5.79
C TYR A 229 -3.57 -3.34 -5.38
N ILE A 230 -3.23 -4.05 -4.31
CA ILE A 230 -1.87 -4.17 -3.78
C ILE A 230 -1.53 -5.64 -3.56
N ASP A 231 -0.34 -6.03 -4.01
CA ASP A 231 0.28 -7.28 -3.58
C ASP A 231 1.22 -7.00 -2.39
N LEU A 232 0.94 -7.55 -1.22
CA LEU A 232 1.76 -7.30 -0.03
C LEU A 232 3.17 -7.92 -0.16
N ASP A 233 3.36 -8.91 -1.04
CA ASP A 233 4.68 -9.47 -1.31
C ASP A 233 5.56 -8.47 -2.10
N ASP A 234 4.93 -7.64 -2.93
CA ASP A 234 5.59 -6.55 -3.63
C ASP A 234 5.99 -5.43 -2.67
N VAL A 235 5.13 -5.09 -1.71
CA VAL A 235 5.45 -4.10 -0.64
C VAL A 235 6.69 -4.56 0.13
N ASP A 236 6.74 -5.84 0.48
CA ASP A 236 7.90 -6.48 1.11
C ASP A 236 9.17 -6.39 0.24
N SER A 237 9.03 -6.64 -1.07
CA SER A 237 10.13 -6.54 -2.03
C SER A 237 10.63 -5.09 -2.18
N LEU A 238 9.72 -4.13 -2.21
CA LEU A 238 10.02 -2.70 -2.23
C LEU A 238 10.75 -2.28 -0.96
N ARG A 239 10.28 -2.69 0.23
CA ARG A 239 10.96 -2.46 1.52
C ARG A 239 12.35 -3.05 1.54
N ARG A 240 12.51 -4.32 1.11
CA ARG A 240 13.83 -4.95 0.97
C ARG A 240 14.75 -4.12 0.08
N ALA A 241 14.25 -3.57 -1.03
CA ALA A 241 15.04 -2.73 -1.92
C ALA A 241 15.47 -1.40 -1.27
N THR A 242 14.68 -0.83 -0.36
CA THR A 242 15.07 0.37 0.40
C THR A 242 16.17 0.11 1.42
N VAL A 243 16.24 -1.09 2.00
CA VAL A 243 17.27 -1.47 2.99
C VAL A 243 18.54 -1.97 2.30
N TYR A 244 18.37 -2.93 1.39
CA TYR A 244 19.44 -3.54 0.62
C TYR A 244 19.63 -2.76 -0.68
N THR A 245 20.19 -1.56 -0.55
CA THR A 245 20.49 -0.69 -1.69
C THR A 245 21.48 -1.36 -2.66
N LYS A 246 21.60 -0.82 -3.89
CA LYS A 246 22.58 -1.30 -4.88
C LYS A 246 24.00 -1.38 -4.30
N TRP A 247 24.36 -0.39 -3.46
CA TRP A 247 25.65 -0.36 -2.78
C TRP A 247 25.84 -1.54 -1.82
N TYR A 248 24.87 -1.82 -0.94
CA TYR A 248 24.94 -2.98 -0.03
C TYR A 248 24.98 -4.30 -0.79
N ARG A 249 24.24 -4.43 -1.89
CA ARG A 249 24.31 -5.63 -2.74
C ARG A 249 25.71 -5.82 -3.33
N LYS A 250 26.35 -4.75 -3.80
CA LYS A 250 27.74 -4.79 -4.27
C LYS A 250 28.70 -5.14 -3.14
N LEU A 251 28.52 -4.54 -1.95
CA LEU A 251 29.31 -4.84 -0.76
C LEU A 251 29.23 -6.32 -0.38
N PHE A 252 28.05 -6.94 -0.38
CA PHE A 252 27.91 -8.36 -0.06
C PHE A 252 28.36 -9.31 -1.16
N LYS A 253 28.47 -8.85 -2.42
CA LYS A 253 29.15 -9.62 -3.47
C LYS A 253 30.65 -9.72 -3.20
N GLN A 254 31.26 -8.63 -2.73
CA GLN A 254 32.69 -8.56 -2.44
C GLN A 254 33.02 -9.14 -1.04
N TRP A 255 32.12 -8.99 -0.07
CA TRP A 255 32.28 -9.40 1.32
C TRP A 255 31.04 -10.17 1.82
N PRO A 256 30.83 -11.43 1.39
CA PRO A 256 29.63 -12.19 1.73
C PRO A 256 29.43 -12.37 3.24
N ASP A 257 30.53 -12.51 3.99
CA ASP A 257 30.56 -12.84 5.42
C ASP A 257 30.51 -11.64 6.36
N ASN A 258 30.15 -10.44 5.86
CA ASN A 258 29.94 -9.29 6.73
C ASN A 258 28.64 -9.42 7.55
N LYS A 259 28.65 -10.36 8.50
CA LYS A 259 27.56 -10.71 9.43
C LYS A 259 27.09 -9.51 10.24
N PRO A 260 27.96 -8.61 10.76
CA PRO A 260 27.52 -7.42 11.49
C PRO A 260 26.65 -6.49 10.64
N VAL A 261 27.08 -6.15 9.42
CA VAL A 261 26.31 -5.28 8.53
C VAL A 261 25.00 -5.96 8.12
N ARG A 262 25.02 -7.27 7.79
CA ARG A 262 23.76 -8.01 7.53
C ARG A 262 22.81 -7.97 8.72
N ALA A 263 23.30 -8.12 9.95
CA ALA A 263 22.48 -8.09 11.15
C ALA A 263 21.84 -6.71 11.36
N ILE A 264 22.59 -5.63 11.14
CA ILE A 264 22.08 -4.24 11.19
C ILE A 264 20.98 -4.04 10.15
N LEU A 265 21.20 -4.47 8.90
CA LEU A 265 20.20 -4.34 7.83
C LEU A 265 18.96 -5.19 8.09
N LYS A 266 19.12 -6.44 8.56
CA LYS A 266 18.00 -7.29 8.99
C LYS A 266 17.20 -6.63 10.12
N LYS A 267 17.88 -6.05 11.12
CA LYS A 267 17.23 -5.32 12.20
C LYS A 267 16.47 -4.10 11.68
N ARG A 268 17.02 -3.38 10.70
CA ARG A 268 16.33 -2.25 10.04
C ARG A 268 15.09 -2.70 9.27
N LEU A 269 15.19 -3.78 8.48
CA LEU A 269 14.06 -4.31 7.72
C LEU A 269 12.92 -4.76 8.65
N ARG A 270 13.24 -5.52 9.71
CA ARG A 270 12.26 -5.98 10.70
C ARG A 270 11.55 -4.85 11.45
N ARG A 271 12.16 -3.67 11.55
CA ARG A 271 11.50 -2.50 12.16
C ARG A 271 10.41 -1.89 11.27
N MET A 272 10.50 -2.10 9.95
CA MET A 272 9.55 -1.54 8.97
C MET A 272 8.45 -2.55 8.59
N GLN A 273 8.73 -3.84 8.71
CA GLN A 273 7.74 -4.88 8.43
C GLN A 273 6.79 -5.02 9.62
N PRO A 274 5.47 -5.08 9.38
CA PRO A 274 4.52 -5.37 10.44
C PRO A 274 4.71 -6.82 10.92
N ARG A 275 4.28 -7.10 12.16
CA ARG A 275 4.23 -8.49 12.67
C ARG A 275 3.19 -9.31 11.91
N GLU A 276 2.11 -8.64 11.56
CA GLU A 276 0.92 -9.19 10.92
C GLU A 276 0.65 -8.35 9.67
N ARG A 277 0.67 -9.00 8.50
CA ARG A 277 0.68 -8.31 7.20
C ARG A 277 -0.62 -7.57 6.91
N GLN A 278 -1.73 -8.00 7.52
CA GLN A 278 -3.00 -7.31 7.39
C GLN A 278 -3.00 -5.93 8.08
N TYR A 279 -2.05 -5.68 8.99
CA TYR A 279 -1.87 -4.38 9.65
C TYR A 279 -0.69 -3.61 9.06
N ASP A 280 -0.44 -3.76 7.76
CA ASP A 280 0.69 -3.11 7.13
C ASP A 280 0.53 -1.57 7.12
N PRO A 281 1.44 -0.82 7.76
CA PRO A 281 1.34 0.63 7.85
C PRO A 281 1.48 1.34 6.48
N PHE A 282 1.95 0.65 5.44
CA PHE A 282 1.98 1.18 4.07
C PHE A 282 0.57 1.35 3.47
N LEU A 283 -0.44 0.64 4.00
CA LEU A 283 -1.83 0.74 3.53
C LEU A 283 -2.40 2.15 3.75
N LEU A 284 -2.08 2.80 4.88
CA LEU A 284 -2.61 4.13 5.20
C LEU A 284 -2.19 5.19 4.17
N PRO A 285 -0.90 5.38 3.82
CA PRO A 285 -0.48 6.25 2.73
C PRO A 285 -1.21 5.99 1.41
N VAL A 286 -1.46 4.73 1.06
CA VAL A 286 -2.20 4.39 -0.17
C VAL A 286 -3.65 4.85 -0.08
N LEU A 287 -4.33 4.57 1.04
CA LEU A 287 -5.70 5.00 1.28
C LEU A 287 -5.83 6.52 1.23
N VAL A 288 -4.91 7.26 1.87
CA VAL A 288 -4.89 8.74 1.83
C VAL A 288 -4.69 9.24 0.40
N ALA A 289 -3.75 8.66 -0.34
CA ALA A 289 -3.49 9.06 -1.72
C ALA A 289 -4.69 8.76 -2.65
N LEU A 290 -5.44 7.69 -2.40
CA LEU A 290 -6.72 7.43 -3.07
C LEU A 290 -7.77 8.48 -2.71
N GLY A 291 -7.85 8.90 -1.44
CA GLY A 291 -8.76 9.96 -0.99
C GLY A 291 -8.47 11.28 -1.68
N GLN A 292 -7.19 11.66 -1.76
CA GLN A 292 -6.72 12.84 -2.51
C GLN A 292 -7.02 12.73 -4.02
N GLU A 293 -6.83 11.55 -4.63
CA GLU A 293 -7.19 11.31 -6.04
C GLU A 293 -8.70 11.49 -6.27
N ARG A 294 -9.56 10.95 -5.39
CA ARG A 294 -11.02 11.10 -5.49
C ARG A 294 -11.42 12.57 -5.43
N ARG A 295 -10.90 13.34 -4.48
CA ARG A 295 -11.14 14.79 -4.37
C ARG A 295 -10.75 15.56 -5.62
N ARG A 296 -9.53 15.31 -6.14
CA ARG A 296 -9.03 15.99 -7.35
C ARG A 296 -9.97 15.77 -8.54
N ARG A 297 -10.60 14.60 -8.65
CA ARG A 297 -11.54 14.30 -9.74
C ARG A 297 -12.91 14.92 -9.52
N SER A 298 -13.43 14.88 -8.31
CA SER A 298 -14.70 15.56 -7.97
C SER A 298 -14.63 17.06 -8.25
N PHE A 299 -13.47 17.69 -8.03
CA PHE A 299 -13.26 19.10 -8.35
C PHE A 299 -13.30 19.39 -9.86
N VAL A 300 -12.76 18.49 -10.69
CA VAL A 300 -12.75 18.66 -12.17
C VAL A 300 -14.15 18.46 -12.76
N SER A 301 -14.98 17.60 -12.18
CA SER A 301 -16.38 17.40 -12.60
C SER A 301 -17.35 18.51 -12.16
N GLY A 302 -16.91 19.44 -11.30
CA GLY A 302 -17.73 20.53 -10.77
C GLY A 302 -17.63 21.86 -11.55
N ILE A 303 -16.86 21.92 -12.64
CA ILE A 303 -16.80 23.12 -13.50
C ILE A 303 -18.05 23.09 -14.40
N PRO A 304 -19.00 24.04 -14.26
CA PRO A 304 -20.10 24.15 -15.20
C PRO A 304 -19.53 24.43 -16.58
N ASP A 305 -19.96 23.66 -17.56
CA ASP A 305 -19.62 23.88 -18.96
C ASP A 305 -19.99 25.33 -19.34
N PRO A 306 -19.03 26.20 -19.71
CA PRO A 306 -19.30 27.58 -20.10
C PRO A 306 -20.19 27.71 -21.32
N PHE A 307 -20.45 26.60 -22.02
CA PHE A 307 -21.28 26.53 -23.22
C PHE A 307 -22.66 25.91 -22.99
N SER A 308 -23.01 25.51 -21.76
CA SER A 308 -24.38 25.10 -21.44
C SER A 308 -25.27 26.34 -21.25
N GLY A 309 -25.57 27.00 -22.37
CA GLY A 309 -26.55 28.08 -22.43
C GLY A 309 -27.96 27.51 -22.36
N ALA A 310 -28.61 27.63 -21.19
CA ALA A 310 -30.06 27.69 -21.08
C ALA A 310 -30.46 28.52 -19.85
N HIS A 311 -31.03 29.69 -20.14
CA HIS A 311 -31.72 30.65 -19.26
C HIS A 311 -32.77 29.98 -18.34
N GLU A 312 -32.68 30.09 -17.00
CA GLU A 312 -33.20 31.14 -16.08
C GLU A 312 -34.54 30.73 -15.37
N PRO A 313 -35.04 31.39 -14.29
CA PRO A 313 -35.13 30.79 -12.93
C PRO A 313 -36.52 30.90 -12.26
N LEU A 314 -36.78 30.16 -11.16
CA LEU A 314 -37.52 30.69 -10.00
C LEU A 314 -37.45 29.78 -8.74
N SER A 315 -36.90 30.36 -7.67
CA SER A 315 -37.26 30.26 -6.25
C SER A 315 -37.99 29.01 -5.73
N SER A 316 -37.28 28.22 -4.91
CA SER A 316 -37.88 27.53 -3.75
C SER A 316 -36.97 27.67 -2.53
N PRO A 317 -37.52 27.90 -1.32
CA PRO A 317 -36.74 28.21 -0.12
C PRO A 317 -35.96 26.97 0.31
N LYS A 318 -34.63 27.14 0.39
CA LYS A 318 -33.71 26.16 0.98
C LYS A 318 -34.13 25.88 2.43
N LEU A 319 -34.70 24.70 2.65
CA LEU A 319 -34.63 24.04 3.95
C LEU A 319 -33.14 23.96 4.36
N PRO A 320 -32.78 24.15 5.63
CA PRO A 320 -31.43 23.91 6.09
C PRO A 320 -31.16 22.40 5.96
N GLN A 321 -30.63 22.00 4.81
CA GLN A 321 -29.93 20.73 4.66
C GLN A 321 -28.80 20.78 5.67
N GLY A 322 -28.98 20.09 6.80
CA GLY A 322 -27.94 19.89 7.79
C GLY A 322 -26.66 19.52 7.06
N THR A 323 -25.59 20.25 7.36
CA THR A 323 -24.29 20.19 6.71
C THR A 323 -23.79 18.75 6.74
N ARG A 324 -24.17 17.94 5.74
CA ARG A 324 -23.66 16.58 5.58
C ARG A 324 -22.21 16.78 5.16
N ARG A 325 -21.30 16.72 6.14
CA ARG A 325 -19.85 16.78 5.91
C ARG A 325 -19.56 15.81 4.77
N ALA A 326 -19.03 16.32 3.66
CA ALA A 326 -18.69 15.46 2.54
C ALA A 326 -17.68 14.42 3.03
N SER A 327 -17.98 13.15 2.79
CA SER A 327 -17.13 12.04 3.18
C SER A 327 -16.59 11.34 1.95
N THR A 328 -15.30 11.02 1.98
CA THR A 328 -14.59 10.41 0.86
C THR A 328 -14.32 8.94 1.19
N ASN A 329 -15.05 8.05 0.54
CA ASN A 329 -14.86 6.61 0.70
C ASN A 329 -13.82 6.07 -0.29
N VAL A 330 -12.92 5.22 0.18
CA VAL A 330 -11.94 4.54 -0.67
C VAL A 330 -11.73 3.10 -0.24
N THR A 331 -11.30 2.27 -1.18
CA THR A 331 -11.08 0.85 -0.96
C THR A 331 -9.72 0.41 -1.48
N VAL A 332 -9.05 -0.48 -0.76
CA VAL A 332 -7.88 -1.22 -1.22
C VAL A 332 -8.17 -2.70 -1.15
N LEU A 333 -7.99 -3.42 -2.26
CA LEU A 333 -7.90 -4.88 -2.25
C LEU A 333 -6.44 -5.29 -2.13
N ALA A 334 -6.16 -6.28 -1.30
CA ALA A 334 -4.82 -6.80 -1.12
C ALA A 334 -4.77 -8.33 -1.11
N THR A 335 -3.67 -8.87 -1.61
CA THR A 335 -3.35 -10.30 -1.56
C THR A 335 -1.95 -10.51 -0.99
N THR A 336 -1.68 -11.72 -0.51
CA THR A 336 -0.33 -12.10 -0.06
C THR A 336 -0.14 -13.60 -0.17
N SER A 337 1.01 -14.06 -0.67
CA SER A 337 1.34 -15.50 -0.76
C SER A 337 1.29 -16.26 0.57
N HIS A 338 1.22 -15.55 1.70
CA HIS A 338 1.10 -16.12 3.04
C HIS A 338 -0.34 -16.42 3.46
N ASP A 339 -1.33 -15.95 2.70
CA ASP A 339 -2.75 -16.19 2.94
C ASP A 339 -3.44 -16.49 1.61
N PRO A 340 -3.15 -17.64 0.99
CA PRO A 340 -3.58 -17.96 -0.37
C PRO A 340 -5.07 -18.27 -0.49
N GLU A 341 -5.77 -18.33 0.64
CA GLU A 341 -7.19 -18.64 0.70
C GLU A 341 -8.07 -17.39 0.72
N HIS A 342 -7.46 -16.19 0.82
CA HIS A 342 -8.22 -14.96 1.05
C HIS A 342 -7.71 -13.75 0.26
N ILE A 343 -8.66 -12.85 -0.01
CA ILE A 343 -8.39 -11.47 -0.40
C ILE A 343 -8.73 -10.59 0.80
N TRP A 344 -7.86 -9.63 1.09
CA TRP A 344 -8.12 -8.62 2.11
C TRP A 344 -8.71 -7.39 1.47
N ALA A 345 -9.77 -6.84 2.05
CA ALA A 345 -10.29 -5.55 1.67
C ALA A 345 -10.12 -4.56 2.81
N TYR A 346 -9.62 -3.37 2.50
CA TYR A 346 -9.46 -2.26 3.42
C TYR A 346 -10.33 -1.11 2.95
N THR A 347 -11.21 -0.61 3.80
CA THR A 347 -12.10 0.50 3.50
C THR A 347 -11.92 1.61 4.52
N VAL A 348 -11.94 2.84 4.03
CA VAL A 348 -11.87 4.05 4.86
C VAL A 348 -12.89 5.05 4.35
N GLU A 349 -13.53 5.70 5.32
CA GLU A 349 -14.32 6.90 5.10
C GLU A 349 -13.57 8.09 5.69
N PHE A 350 -13.04 8.94 4.82
CA PHE A 350 -12.33 10.14 5.25
C PHE A 350 -13.33 11.28 5.46
N ALA A 351 -13.25 11.92 6.63
CA ALA A 351 -13.74 13.27 6.80
C ALA A 351 -12.84 14.23 6.01
N ASP A 352 -13.43 15.27 5.44
CA ASP A 352 -12.63 16.22 4.67
C ASP A 352 -11.51 16.88 5.48
N ALA A 353 -11.77 17.17 6.75
CA ALA A 353 -10.77 17.71 7.67
C ALA A 353 -9.51 16.83 7.77
N PHE A 354 -9.65 15.49 7.76
CA PHE A 354 -8.49 14.59 7.85
C PHE A 354 -7.59 14.72 6.63
N LEU A 355 -8.16 14.72 5.42
CA LEU A 355 -7.39 14.83 4.18
C LEU A 355 -6.79 16.23 4.02
N ASP A 356 -7.45 17.28 4.53
CA ASP A 356 -6.93 18.64 4.54
C ASP A 356 -5.64 18.74 5.37
N CYS A 357 -5.50 17.93 6.43
CA CYS A 357 -4.27 17.88 7.22
C CYS A 357 -3.07 17.35 6.40
N PHE A 358 -3.31 16.53 5.38
CA PHE A 358 -2.25 16.08 4.48
C PHE A 358 -1.97 17.10 3.37
N ASP A 359 -3.00 17.80 2.89
CA ASP A 359 -2.86 18.82 1.85
C ASP A 359 -2.19 20.10 2.39
N ASP A 360 -2.48 20.50 3.63
CA ASP A 360 -1.90 21.64 4.35
C ASP A 360 -1.52 21.27 5.79
N PRO A 361 -0.34 20.66 6.02
CA PRO A 361 0.06 20.12 7.31
C PRO A 361 0.39 21.19 8.36
N SER A 362 0.46 22.46 7.94
CA SER A 362 0.71 23.60 8.84
C SER A 362 -0.52 24.00 9.64
N LYS A 363 -1.73 23.69 9.14
CA LYS A 363 -2.99 24.03 9.78
C LYS A 363 -3.33 23.07 10.92
N PRO A 364 -3.94 23.55 12.02
CA PRO A 364 -4.45 22.69 13.08
C PRO A 364 -5.40 21.65 12.51
N CYS A 365 -5.19 20.40 12.91
CA CYS A 365 -5.98 19.27 12.45
C CYS A 365 -7.06 18.96 13.48
N GLU A 366 -8.34 19.16 13.13
CA GLU A 366 -9.49 18.66 13.90
C GLU A 366 -9.90 17.26 13.42
N ALA A 367 -8.93 16.39 13.15
CA ALA A 367 -9.23 15.05 12.72
C ALA A 367 -9.49 14.15 13.93
N ASP A 368 -10.72 13.66 14.02
CA ASP A 368 -11.06 12.53 14.87
C ASP A 368 -10.22 11.30 14.51
N GLN A 369 -10.20 10.32 15.42
CA GLN A 369 -9.54 9.03 15.22
C GLN A 369 -10.00 8.38 13.90
N LEU A 370 -9.07 8.07 13.00
CA LEU A 370 -9.38 7.42 11.72
C LEU A 370 -9.40 5.90 11.89
N SER A 371 -10.53 5.27 11.58
CA SER A 371 -10.67 3.82 11.60
C SER A 371 -10.58 3.23 10.19
N ILE A 372 -9.58 2.37 9.97
CA ILE A 372 -9.38 1.60 8.75
C ILE A 372 -10.08 0.26 8.94
N SER A 373 -11.24 0.10 8.31
CA SER A 373 -11.98 -1.16 8.36
C SER A 373 -11.28 -2.16 7.46
N HIS A 374 -11.08 -3.38 7.93
CA HIS A 374 -10.57 -4.47 7.09
C HIS A 374 -11.40 -5.73 7.25
N SER A 375 -11.54 -6.46 6.15
CA SER A 375 -12.28 -7.72 6.09
C SER A 375 -11.53 -8.73 5.25
N ARG A 376 -11.54 -9.98 5.71
CA ARG A 376 -11.01 -11.15 5.01
C ARG A 376 -12.12 -11.75 4.16
N ILE A 377 -11.90 -11.84 2.86
CA ILE A 377 -12.84 -12.40 1.89
C ILE A 377 -12.30 -13.77 1.48
N PRO A 378 -13.01 -14.88 1.79
CA PRO A 378 -12.58 -16.20 1.36
C PRO A 378 -12.61 -16.28 -0.16
N LEU A 379 -11.69 -17.05 -0.73
CA LEU A 379 -11.70 -17.35 -2.15
C LEU A 379 -12.64 -18.49 -2.50
N SER A 380 -12.99 -19.36 -1.54
CA SER A 380 -13.90 -20.49 -1.70
C SER A 380 -14.97 -20.49 -0.60
N PRO A 381 -16.25 -20.78 -0.92
CA PRO A 381 -16.80 -21.05 -2.26
C PRO A 381 -16.98 -19.77 -3.08
N ILE A 382 -16.98 -19.88 -4.43
CA ILE A 382 -16.97 -18.74 -5.37
C ILE A 382 -18.19 -17.82 -5.15
N GLU A 383 -19.33 -18.38 -4.77
CA GLU A 383 -20.58 -17.67 -4.48
C GLU A 383 -20.42 -16.72 -3.28
N VAL A 384 -19.75 -17.19 -2.23
CA VAL A 384 -19.46 -16.38 -1.04
C VAL A 384 -18.43 -15.31 -1.38
N THR A 385 -17.36 -15.68 -2.07
CA THR A 385 -16.31 -14.76 -2.56
C THR A 385 -16.91 -13.61 -3.35
N THR A 386 -17.79 -13.95 -4.30
CA THR A 386 -18.43 -12.98 -5.17
C THR A 386 -19.34 -12.05 -4.39
N THR A 387 -20.22 -12.60 -3.55
CA THR A 387 -21.14 -11.80 -2.72
C THR A 387 -20.36 -10.82 -1.85
N MET A 388 -19.34 -11.30 -1.13
CA MET A 388 -18.54 -10.46 -0.25
C MET A 388 -17.73 -9.40 -1.00
N LEU A 389 -17.15 -9.72 -2.17
CA LEU A 389 -16.46 -8.72 -3.00
C LEU A 389 -17.45 -7.65 -3.47
N LEU A 390 -18.60 -8.04 -4.00
CA LEU A 390 -19.59 -7.08 -4.49
C LEU A 390 -20.14 -6.21 -3.35
N GLU A 391 -20.48 -6.77 -2.20
CA GLU A 391 -20.90 -6.00 -1.03
C GLU A 391 -19.83 -5.00 -0.59
N THR A 392 -18.57 -5.45 -0.50
CA THR A 392 -17.46 -4.60 -0.08
C THR A 392 -17.20 -3.45 -1.05
N LEU A 393 -17.41 -3.68 -2.35
CA LEU A 393 -17.19 -2.68 -3.39
C LEU A 393 -18.44 -1.81 -3.64
N ALA A 394 -19.64 -2.28 -3.31
CA ALA A 394 -20.90 -1.56 -3.48
C ALA A 394 -21.27 -0.66 -2.29
N THR A 395 -20.81 -0.98 -1.08
CA THR A 395 -21.36 -0.40 0.16
C THR A 395 -21.13 1.09 0.38
N LYS A 396 -20.41 1.83 -0.47
CA LYS A 396 -19.98 3.21 -0.15
C LYS A 396 -19.79 4.17 -1.34
N HIS A 397 -20.67 4.13 -2.33
CA HIS A 397 -20.65 5.06 -3.49
C HIS A 397 -21.83 6.02 -3.54
#